data_AF-A0A2R7YU39-F1
#
_entry.id   AF-A0A2R7YU39-F1
#
_cell.length_a   1.000
_cell.length_b   1.000
_cell.length_c   1.000
_cell.angle_alpha   90.00
_cell.angle_beta   90.00
_cell.angle_gamma   90.00
#
_symmetry.space_group_name_H-M   'P 1'
#
loop_
_entity.id
_entity.type
_entity.pdbx_description
1 polymer ?
#
loop_
_entity_poly.entity_id
_entity_poly.type
_entity_poly.pdbx_seq_one_letter_code
_entity_poly.pdbx_strand_id
1 'polypeptide(L)'
;MSTDEPRDTSHHEKARDARTGQSASAARIRFQSQWVEEQLRIAQERGDFDDLPGAGKPIEGLGGEHDPDWWLKKLVEREQISVLPPALAIRKEDAELAQTLDRLPTEREVRREVEEFNARVRRARMQLQGGPPVITPERDPEDEVALWHERRETRRAAQRAALQEQQDAQPRRWWLRRSRRSRRS
;
A
#
# COMPACT_ATOMS: atom_id res chain seq x y z
N MET A 1 3.90 -64.07 28.46
CA MET A 1 2.55 -63.54 28.74
C MET A 1 2.72 -62.06 29.04
N SER A 2 2.36 -61.21 28.08
CA SER A 2 2.47 -59.76 28.18
C SER A 2 1.46 -59.21 29.18
N THR A 3 1.92 -58.36 30.09
CA THR A 3 1.04 -57.52 30.90
C THR A 3 0.83 -56.22 30.15
N ASP A 4 -0.39 -56.03 29.66
CA ASP A 4 -0.86 -54.78 29.07
C ASP A 4 -1.30 -53.86 30.22
N GLU A 5 -0.63 -52.72 30.37
CA GLU A 5 -0.90 -51.74 31.42
C GLU A 5 -1.70 -50.59 30.79
N PRO A 6 -2.94 -50.30 31.25
CA PRO A 6 -3.75 -49.27 30.62
C PRO A 6 -3.25 -47.89 31.05
N ARG A 7 -2.90 -47.05 30.06
CA ARG A 7 -2.64 -45.61 30.25
C ARG A 7 -3.90 -44.91 30.74
N ASP A 8 -3.82 -44.31 31.91
CA ASP A 8 -4.81 -43.39 32.45
C ASP A 8 -4.79 -42.06 31.67
N THR A 9 -5.69 -41.92 30.71
CA THR A 9 -6.05 -40.62 30.13
C THR A 9 -7.09 -39.94 31.03
N SER A 10 -6.61 -39.27 32.06
CA SER A 10 -7.43 -38.40 32.90
C SER A 10 -7.90 -37.17 32.08
N HIS A 11 -9.04 -37.32 31.39
CA HIS A 11 -9.81 -36.21 30.85
C HIS A 11 -10.24 -35.31 32.01
N HIS A 12 -9.73 -34.07 32.07
CA HIS A 12 -10.22 -33.04 32.97
C HIS A 12 -11.67 -32.68 32.59
N GLU A 13 -12.62 -33.44 33.11
CA GLU A 13 -14.04 -33.15 32.99
C GLU A 13 -14.36 -31.91 33.84
N LYS A 14 -14.56 -30.78 33.17
CA LYS A 14 -14.90 -29.51 33.82
C LYS A 14 -16.17 -29.71 34.65
N ALA A 15 -16.04 -29.72 35.97
CA ALA A 15 -17.12 -29.88 36.93
C ALA A 15 -18.32 -29.01 36.55
N ARG A 16 -19.40 -29.66 36.09
CA ARG A 16 -20.71 -29.05 35.90
C ARG A 16 -21.51 -29.28 37.16
N ASP A 17 -22.14 -28.23 37.67
CA ASP A 17 -23.00 -28.32 38.85
C ASP A 17 -24.19 -29.24 38.56
N ALA A 18 -24.32 -30.33 39.32
CA ALA A 18 -25.30 -31.38 39.11
C ALA A 18 -26.75 -30.91 39.33
N ARG A 19 -26.97 -29.74 39.96
CA ARG A 19 -28.31 -29.18 40.18
C ARG A 19 -28.84 -28.35 39.00
N THR A 20 -27.96 -27.77 38.20
CA THR A 20 -28.33 -26.76 37.19
C THR A 20 -27.76 -27.03 35.79
N GLY A 21 -26.86 -28.02 35.65
CA GLY A 21 -26.26 -28.45 34.36
C GLY A 21 -25.35 -27.40 33.69
N GLN A 22 -25.20 -26.21 34.27
CA GLN A 22 -24.46 -25.09 33.68
C GLN A 22 -23.00 -25.09 34.13
N SER A 23 -22.09 -24.86 33.18
CA SER A 23 -20.66 -24.77 33.46
C SER A 23 -20.34 -23.46 34.19
N ALA A 24 -19.34 -23.49 35.08
CA ALA A 24 -18.86 -22.29 35.80
C ALA A 24 -18.49 -21.12 34.86
N SER A 25 -18.13 -21.41 33.61
CA SER A 25 -17.86 -20.40 32.57
C SER A 25 -19.13 -19.63 32.14
N ALA A 26 -20.26 -20.32 31.97
CA ALA A 26 -21.52 -19.70 31.58
C ALA A 26 -22.14 -18.86 32.72
N ALA A 27 -21.88 -19.23 33.98
CA ALA A 27 -22.26 -18.42 35.13
C ALA A 27 -21.45 -17.10 35.21
N ARG A 28 -20.14 -17.15 34.96
CA ARG A 28 -19.29 -15.94 34.93
C ARG A 28 -19.66 -14.96 33.82
N ILE A 29 -19.89 -15.45 32.61
CA ILE A 29 -20.29 -14.61 31.47
C ILE A 29 -21.61 -13.88 31.78
N ARG A 30 -22.61 -14.60 32.31
CA ARG A 30 -23.88 -13.97 32.69
C ARG A 30 -23.70 -12.94 33.81
N PHE A 31 -22.91 -13.24 34.83
CA PHE A 31 -22.65 -12.28 35.91
C PHE A 31 -21.96 -11.00 35.39
N GLN A 32 -21.03 -11.14 34.44
CA GLN A 32 -20.39 -10.01 33.78
C GLN A 32 -21.38 -9.19 32.94
N SER A 33 -22.24 -9.83 32.16
CA SER A 33 -23.26 -9.13 31.37
C SER A 33 -24.22 -8.33 32.26
N GLN A 34 -24.69 -8.93 33.35
CA GLN A 34 -25.59 -8.24 34.30
C GLN A 34 -24.91 -7.03 34.97
N TRP A 35 -23.62 -7.15 35.31
CA TRP A 35 -22.87 -6.02 35.86
C TRP A 35 -22.69 -4.89 34.83
N VAL A 36 -22.42 -5.23 33.56
CA VAL A 36 -22.30 -4.24 32.47
C VAL A 36 -23.63 -3.53 32.20
N GLU A 37 -24.74 -4.28 32.17
CA GLU A 37 -26.10 -3.73 32.01
C GLU A 37 -26.46 -2.76 33.14
N GLU A 38 -26.13 -3.11 34.39
CA GLU A 38 -26.39 -2.25 35.55
C GLU A 38 -25.55 -0.96 35.50
N GLN A 39 -24.26 -1.04 35.13
CA GLN A 39 -23.43 0.15 34.95
C GLN A 39 -23.95 1.05 33.82
N LEU A 40 -24.44 0.46 32.74
CA LEU A 40 -25.02 1.21 31.62
C LEU A 40 -26.30 1.93 32.06
N ARG A 41 -27.17 1.27 32.84
CA ARG A 41 -28.38 1.90 33.40
C ARG A 41 -28.04 3.07 34.32
N ILE A 42 -27.09 2.89 35.23
CA ILE A 42 -26.64 3.96 36.15
C ILE A 42 -26.09 5.16 35.36
N ALA A 43 -25.29 4.91 34.31
CA ALA A 43 -24.75 5.97 33.47
C ALA A 43 -25.84 6.70 32.67
N GLN A 44 -26.86 5.99 32.17
CA GLN A 44 -28.04 6.60 31.54
C GLN A 44 -28.85 7.45 32.53
N GLU A 45 -29.12 6.94 33.73
CA GLU A 45 -29.87 7.68 34.78
C GLU A 45 -29.14 8.94 35.25
N ARG A 46 -27.80 8.93 35.20
CA ARG A 46 -26.96 10.10 35.53
C ARG A 46 -26.85 11.13 34.39
N GLY A 47 -27.36 10.80 33.21
CA GLY A 47 -27.22 11.66 32.03
C GLY A 47 -25.79 11.73 31.52
N ASP A 48 -24.94 10.73 31.80
CA ASP A 48 -23.54 10.69 31.34
C ASP A 48 -23.44 10.69 29.79
N PHE A 49 -24.56 10.43 29.10
CA PHE A 49 -24.70 10.44 27.64
C PHE A 49 -25.43 11.67 27.06
N ASP A 50 -25.96 12.57 27.90
CA ASP A 50 -26.84 13.65 27.46
C ASP A 50 -26.09 14.87 26.88
N ASP A 51 -24.83 15.10 27.25
CA ASP A 51 -23.98 16.21 26.76
C ASP A 51 -22.64 15.70 26.21
N LEU A 52 -22.69 14.67 25.36
CA LEU A 52 -21.48 14.17 24.72
C LEU A 52 -20.91 15.21 23.76
N PRO A 53 -19.58 15.42 23.75
CA PRO A 53 -18.94 16.29 22.79
C PRO A 53 -19.21 15.79 21.36
N GLY A 54 -20.03 16.53 20.62
CA GLY A 54 -20.45 16.16 19.26
C GLY A 54 -21.87 15.59 19.14
N ALA A 55 -22.61 15.43 20.25
CA ALA A 55 -24.02 15.01 20.22
C ALA A 55 -24.86 15.95 19.34
N GLY A 56 -25.56 15.38 18.36
CA GLY A 56 -26.41 16.12 17.42
C GLY A 56 -25.66 16.98 16.40
N LYS A 57 -24.33 17.09 16.46
CA LYS A 57 -23.54 17.80 15.45
C LYS A 57 -23.32 16.89 14.24
N PRO A 58 -23.39 17.43 13.01
CA PRO A 58 -22.94 16.70 11.83
C PRO A 58 -21.49 16.25 12.04
N ILE A 59 -21.19 15.01 11.68
CA ILE A 59 -19.81 14.52 11.72
C ILE A 59 -19.01 15.34 10.71
N GLU A 60 -18.03 16.10 11.21
CA GLU A 60 -17.19 16.96 10.38
C GLU A 60 -16.43 16.11 9.35
N GLY A 61 -16.53 16.48 8.07
CA GLY A 61 -15.87 15.77 6.97
C GLY A 61 -16.72 14.70 6.27
N LEU A 62 -17.96 14.47 6.69
CA LEU A 62 -18.97 13.82 5.85
C LEU A 62 -19.51 14.84 4.83
N GLY A 63 -18.71 15.12 3.79
CA GLY A 63 -19.20 15.87 2.62
C GLY A 63 -20.38 15.17 1.94
N GLY A 64 -21.14 15.90 1.13
CA GLY A 64 -22.39 15.43 0.49
C GLY A 64 -22.27 14.25 -0.49
N GLU A 65 -21.07 13.73 -0.71
CA GLU A 65 -20.82 12.50 -1.45
C GLU A 65 -20.62 11.37 -0.42
N HIS A 66 -21.56 10.42 -0.35
CA HIS A 66 -21.45 9.28 0.55
C HIS A 66 -20.31 8.37 0.09
N ASP A 67 -19.11 8.65 0.57
CA ASP A 67 -17.95 7.80 0.36
C ASP A 67 -17.94 6.70 1.43
N PRO A 68 -18.30 5.44 1.12
CA PRO A 68 -18.31 4.35 2.09
C PRO A 68 -16.92 4.09 2.73
N ASP A 69 -15.84 4.58 2.11
CA ASP A 69 -14.46 4.42 2.56
C ASP A 69 -13.95 5.65 3.36
N TRP A 70 -14.83 6.60 3.70
CA TRP A 70 -14.47 7.85 4.40
C TRP A 70 -13.71 7.60 5.72
N TRP A 71 -14.13 6.58 6.47
CA TRP A 71 -13.54 6.21 7.75
C TRP A 71 -12.14 5.58 7.59
N LEU A 72 -11.91 4.84 6.50
CA LEU A 72 -10.61 4.24 6.16
C LEU A 72 -9.62 5.32 5.74
N LYS A 73 -10.05 6.28 4.91
CA LYS A 73 -9.24 7.44 4.51
C LYS A 73 -8.82 8.28 5.71
N LYS A 74 -9.75 8.53 6.65
CA LYS A 74 -9.45 9.25 7.90
C LYS A 74 -8.49 8.49 8.80
N LEU A 75 -8.60 7.17 8.86
CA LEU A 75 -7.67 6.33 9.65
C LEU A 75 -6.26 6.35 9.06
N VAL A 76 -6.15 6.22 7.75
CA VAL A 76 -4.86 6.32 7.03
C VAL A 76 -4.21 7.68 7.24
N GLU A 77 -4.99 8.76 7.14
CA GLU A 77 -4.52 10.14 7.33
C GLU A 77 -4.06 10.39 8.79
N ARG A 78 -4.86 9.98 9.78
CA ARG A 78 -4.60 10.20 11.21
C ARG A 78 -3.38 9.43 11.72
N GLU A 79 -3.25 8.17 11.32
CA GLU A 79 -2.24 7.26 11.88
C GLU A 79 -0.94 7.22 11.05
N GLN A 80 -0.85 7.99 9.96
CA GLN A 80 0.28 7.96 9.01
C GLN A 80 0.65 6.52 8.60
N ILE A 81 -0.36 5.66 8.47
CA ILE A 81 -0.17 4.25 8.13
C ILE A 81 0.40 4.22 6.70
N SER A 82 1.61 3.66 6.55
CA SER A 82 2.14 3.34 5.23
C SER A 82 1.15 2.42 4.51
N VAL A 83 0.52 2.94 3.46
CA VAL A 83 -0.82 2.54 2.97
C VAL A 83 -0.88 1.14 2.33
N LEU A 84 0.27 0.50 2.05
CA LEU A 84 0.29 -0.78 1.36
C LEU A 84 0.95 -1.87 2.21
N PRO A 85 0.27 -3.02 2.41
CA PRO A 85 0.91 -4.25 2.86
C PRO A 85 2.20 -4.51 2.06
N PRO A 86 3.26 -5.09 2.66
CA PRO A 86 4.57 -5.25 2.01
C PRO A 86 4.50 -5.89 0.62
N ALA A 87 3.64 -6.89 0.43
CA ALA A 87 3.44 -7.55 -0.85
C ALA A 87 2.90 -6.62 -1.95
N LEU A 88 2.01 -5.69 -1.60
CA LEU A 88 1.47 -4.72 -2.54
C LEU A 88 2.47 -3.58 -2.80
N ALA A 89 3.21 -3.16 -1.78
CA ALA A 89 4.26 -2.13 -1.92
C ALA A 89 5.30 -2.56 -2.96
N ILE A 90 5.79 -3.79 -2.85
CA ILE A 90 6.77 -4.36 -3.80
C ILE A 90 6.20 -4.48 -5.21
N ARG A 91 4.92 -4.82 -5.37
CA ARG A 91 4.28 -4.86 -6.71
C ARG A 91 4.18 -3.48 -7.34
N LYS A 92 3.88 -2.45 -6.53
CA LYS A 92 3.88 -1.07 -7.00
C LYS A 92 5.28 -0.64 -7.42
N GLU A 93 6.28 -0.89 -6.59
CA GLU A 93 7.68 -0.61 -6.92
C GLU A 93 8.12 -1.32 -8.22
N ASP A 94 7.75 -2.59 -8.41
CA ASP A 94 8.05 -3.35 -9.63
C ASP A 94 7.42 -2.72 -10.89
N ALA A 95 6.17 -2.26 -10.78
CA ALA A 95 5.48 -1.57 -11.87
C ALA A 95 6.12 -0.21 -12.22
N GLU A 96 6.69 0.48 -11.22
CA GLU A 96 7.32 1.80 -11.36
C GLU A 96 8.84 1.73 -11.63
N LEU A 97 9.44 0.53 -11.56
CA LEU A 97 10.88 0.32 -11.63
C LEU A 97 11.49 0.89 -12.91
N ALA A 98 10.94 0.54 -14.08
CA ALA A 98 11.45 1.02 -15.36
C ALA A 98 11.47 2.56 -15.46
N GLN A 99 10.42 3.22 -14.97
CA GLN A 99 10.33 4.68 -14.95
C GLN A 99 11.36 5.30 -13.98
N THR A 100 11.62 4.62 -12.86
CA THR A 100 12.64 5.03 -11.89
C THR A 100 14.04 4.92 -12.49
N LEU A 101 14.36 3.78 -13.13
CA LEU A 101 15.65 3.57 -13.80
C LEU A 101 15.90 4.58 -14.93
N ASP A 102 14.86 4.99 -15.64
CA ASP A 102 14.96 5.96 -16.74
C ASP A 102 15.40 7.37 -16.31
N ARG A 103 15.27 7.68 -15.00
CA ARG A 103 15.75 8.94 -14.40
C ARG A 103 17.22 8.88 -14.02
N LEU A 104 17.81 7.69 -13.93
CA LEU A 104 19.20 7.51 -13.53
C LEU A 104 20.16 7.81 -14.70
N PRO A 105 21.26 8.54 -14.46
CA PRO A 105 22.20 8.91 -15.52
C PRO A 105 23.23 7.83 -15.85
N THR A 106 23.57 6.94 -14.90
CA THR A 106 24.65 5.97 -15.09
C THR A 106 24.22 4.51 -14.94
N GLU A 107 24.88 3.63 -15.68
CA GLU A 107 24.67 2.17 -15.61
C GLU A 107 24.92 1.63 -14.20
N ARG A 108 25.96 2.14 -13.51
CA ARG A 108 26.29 1.74 -12.15
C ARG A 108 25.14 2.05 -11.18
N GLU A 109 24.45 3.18 -11.34
CA GLU A 109 23.30 3.53 -10.51
C GLU A 109 22.08 2.65 -10.85
N VAL A 110 21.87 2.32 -12.12
CA VAL A 110 20.82 1.38 -12.54
C VAL A 110 21.03 0.02 -11.89
N ARG A 111 22.24 -0.54 -12.00
CA ARG A 111 22.61 -1.81 -11.36
C ARG A 111 22.39 -1.76 -9.84
N ARG A 112 22.84 -0.68 -9.20
CA ARG A 112 22.64 -0.48 -7.75
C ARG A 112 21.17 -0.44 -7.36
N GLU A 113 20.33 0.30 -8.09
CA GLU A 113 18.90 0.41 -7.77
C GLU A 113 18.18 -0.94 -7.94
N VAL A 114 18.52 -1.71 -8.99
CA VAL A 114 17.96 -3.06 -9.20
C VAL A 114 18.39 -4.01 -8.08
N GLU A 115 19.65 -3.97 -7.65
CA GLU A 115 20.15 -4.75 -6.52
C GLU A 115 19.46 -4.38 -5.19
N GLU A 116 19.25 -3.08 -4.96
CA GLU A 116 18.53 -2.57 -3.80
C GLU A 116 17.05 -3.01 -3.81
N PHE A 117 16.38 -2.93 -4.96
CA PHE A 117 15.03 -3.47 -5.17
C PHE A 117 14.97 -4.97 -4.88
N ASN A 118 15.87 -5.77 -5.45
CA ASN A 118 15.94 -7.21 -5.19
C ASN A 118 16.17 -7.51 -3.69
N ALA A 119 17.00 -6.71 -3.01
CA ALA A 119 17.20 -6.82 -1.58
C ALA A 119 15.92 -6.48 -0.77
N ARG A 120 15.07 -5.55 -1.25
CA ARG A 120 13.74 -5.27 -0.67
C ARG A 120 12.78 -6.44 -0.92
N VAL A 121 12.74 -7.00 -2.13
CA VAL A 121 11.95 -8.20 -2.47
C VAL A 121 12.29 -9.37 -1.55
N ARG A 122 13.58 -9.69 -1.38
CA ARG A 122 14.03 -10.77 -0.48
C ARG A 122 13.63 -10.51 0.96
N ARG A 123 13.82 -9.29 1.48
CA ARG A 123 13.40 -8.91 2.84
C ARG A 123 11.89 -9.07 3.04
N ALA A 124 11.10 -8.62 2.07
CA ALA A 124 9.64 -8.74 2.12
C ALA A 124 9.17 -10.21 2.09
N ARG A 125 9.87 -11.09 1.35
CA ARG A 125 9.61 -12.54 1.36
C ARG A 125 9.98 -13.21 2.69
N MET A 126 11.05 -12.74 3.33
CA MET A 126 11.53 -13.26 4.61
C MET A 126 10.71 -12.77 5.81
N GLN A 127 9.87 -11.75 5.64
CA GLN A 127 9.03 -11.21 6.70
C GLN A 127 7.96 -12.26 7.09
N LEU A 128 8.17 -12.87 8.26
CA LEU A 128 7.23 -13.82 8.90
C LEU A 128 6.04 -13.12 9.57
N GLN A 129 5.73 -11.90 9.14
CA GLN A 129 4.57 -11.14 9.57
C GLN A 129 3.43 -11.51 8.63
N GLY A 130 2.48 -12.31 9.12
CA GLY A 130 1.40 -12.87 8.31
C GLY A 130 0.77 -11.86 7.35
N GLY A 131 0.51 -12.32 6.12
CA GLY A 131 -0.04 -11.53 5.03
C GLY A 131 -0.01 -12.32 3.71
N PRO A 132 -0.64 -11.82 2.64
CA PRO A 132 -0.58 -12.46 1.33
C PRO A 132 0.88 -12.62 0.86
N PRO A 133 1.25 -13.77 0.27
CA PRO A 133 2.63 -14.03 -0.12
C PRO A 133 3.14 -13.02 -1.15
N VAL A 134 4.41 -12.63 -1.02
CA VAL A 134 5.11 -11.78 -1.99
C VAL A 134 5.53 -12.64 -3.19
N ILE A 135 4.81 -12.51 -4.31
CA ILE A 135 5.03 -13.31 -5.53
C ILE A 135 5.94 -12.57 -6.54
N THR A 136 6.24 -11.28 -6.33
CA THR A 136 7.04 -10.48 -7.26
C THR A 136 8.44 -11.10 -7.47
N PRO A 137 8.86 -11.39 -8.70
CA PRO A 137 10.18 -11.96 -8.99
C PRO A 137 11.31 -10.95 -8.76
N GLU A 138 12.53 -11.46 -8.58
CA GLU A 138 13.72 -10.62 -8.64
C GLU A 138 14.05 -10.31 -10.11
N ARG A 139 14.69 -9.17 -10.33
CA ARG A 139 15.06 -8.63 -11.66
C ARG A 139 16.54 -8.86 -11.92
N ASP A 140 16.92 -9.30 -13.12
CA ASP A 140 18.34 -9.39 -13.47
C ASP A 140 18.91 -7.97 -13.72
N PRO A 141 19.96 -7.55 -12.99
CA PRO A 141 20.55 -6.23 -13.19
C PRO A 141 21.08 -6.00 -14.61
N GLU A 142 21.62 -7.01 -15.28
CA GLU A 142 22.19 -6.87 -16.61
C GLU A 142 21.11 -6.73 -17.69
N ASP A 143 20.01 -7.48 -17.55
CA ASP A 143 18.85 -7.35 -18.45
C ASP A 143 18.22 -5.96 -18.34
N GLU A 144 18.04 -5.45 -17.12
CA GLU A 144 17.46 -4.12 -16.90
C GLU A 144 18.38 -2.99 -17.39
N VAL A 145 19.70 -3.18 -17.31
CA VAL A 145 20.69 -2.29 -17.93
C VAL A 145 20.57 -2.29 -19.45
N ALA A 146 20.43 -3.45 -20.08
CA ALA A 146 20.24 -3.55 -21.53
C ALA A 146 18.97 -2.83 -21.98
N LEU A 147 17.84 -3.10 -21.31
CA LEU A 147 16.57 -2.42 -21.58
C LEU A 147 16.65 -0.91 -21.34
N TRP A 148 17.36 -0.46 -20.32
CA TRP A 148 17.61 0.96 -20.06
C TRP A 148 18.39 1.61 -21.20
N HIS A 149 19.43 0.95 -21.71
CA HIS A 149 20.18 1.43 -22.88
C HIS A 149 19.28 1.56 -24.12
N GLU A 150 18.48 0.55 -24.42
CA GLU A 150 17.54 0.57 -25.55
C GLU A 150 16.53 1.72 -25.46
N ARG A 151 15.94 1.94 -24.27
CA ARG A 151 15.01 3.07 -24.03
C ARG A 151 15.71 4.42 -24.22
N ARG A 152 16.98 4.54 -23.81
CA ARG A 152 17.77 5.77 -24.00
C ARG A 152 18.11 6.02 -25.46
N GLU A 153 18.53 5.00 -26.19
CA GLU A 153 18.84 5.13 -27.61
C GLU A 153 17.59 5.50 -28.42
N THR A 154 16.44 4.91 -28.09
CA THR A 154 15.16 5.26 -28.69
C THR A 154 14.82 6.75 -28.45
N ARG A 155 14.95 7.24 -27.21
CA ARG A 155 14.77 8.67 -26.89
C ARG A 155 15.75 9.57 -27.64
N ARG A 156 17.03 9.20 -27.72
CA ARG A 156 18.06 9.96 -28.44
C ARG A 156 17.79 10.00 -29.94
N ALA A 157 17.37 8.89 -30.53
CA ALA A 157 16.98 8.83 -31.94
C ALA A 157 15.78 9.73 -32.22
N ALA A 158 14.74 9.68 -31.39
CA ALA A 158 13.56 10.55 -31.49
C ALA A 158 13.93 12.04 -31.37
N GLN A 159 14.80 12.40 -30.41
CA GLN A 159 15.28 13.78 -30.26
C GLN A 159 16.08 14.26 -31.47
N ARG A 160 16.94 13.41 -32.05
CA ARG A 160 17.69 13.73 -33.28
C ARG A 160 16.75 13.95 -34.47
N ALA A 161 15.75 13.09 -34.64
CA ALA A 161 14.74 13.23 -35.69
C ALA A 161 13.96 14.54 -35.54
N ALA A 162 13.48 14.86 -34.33
CA ALA A 162 12.77 16.11 -34.05
C ALA A 162 13.63 17.36 -34.33
N LEU A 163 14.92 17.32 -34.00
CA LEU A 163 15.84 18.42 -34.30
C LEU A 163 16.05 18.59 -35.82
N GLN A 164 16.17 17.47 -36.56
CA GLN A 164 16.30 17.48 -38.01
C GLN A 164 15.06 18.07 -38.67
N GLU A 165 13.87 17.63 -38.27
CA GLU A 165 12.59 18.19 -38.76
C GLU A 165 12.50 19.70 -38.50
N GLN A 166 12.91 20.16 -37.31
CA GLN A 166 12.93 21.59 -36.99
C GLN A 166 13.91 22.37 -37.88
N GLN A 167 15.06 21.80 -38.24
CA GLN A 167 16.03 22.42 -39.14
C GLN A 167 15.49 22.49 -40.58
N ASP A 168 14.87 21.40 -41.06
CA ASP A 168 14.30 21.32 -42.40
C ASP A 168 13.06 22.23 -42.56
N ALA A 169 12.29 22.41 -41.49
CA ALA A 169 11.14 23.31 -41.43
C ALA A 169 11.52 24.81 -41.36
N GLN A 170 12.78 25.16 -41.11
CA GLN A 170 13.20 26.57 -41.12
C GLN A 170 13.33 27.08 -42.57
N PRO A 171 12.45 27.98 -43.04
CA PRO A 171 12.54 28.50 -44.40
C PRO A 171 13.85 29.27 -44.57
N ARG A 172 14.74 28.77 -45.44
CA ARG A 172 15.96 29.46 -45.86
C ARG A 172 15.58 30.87 -46.32
N ARG A 173 16.16 31.89 -45.66
CA ARG A 173 15.88 33.34 -45.75
C ARG A 173 15.89 33.90 -47.20
N TRP A 174 14.90 33.55 -48.01
CA TRP A 174 14.81 33.93 -49.42
C TRP A 174 14.42 35.41 -49.59
N TRP A 175 13.83 36.02 -48.56
CA TRP A 175 13.49 37.46 -48.50
C TRP A 175 14.71 38.39 -48.44
N LEU A 176 15.91 37.92 -48.03
CA LEU A 176 17.13 38.75 -48.05
C LEU A 176 17.76 38.89 -49.44
N ARG A 177 17.27 38.16 -50.44
CA ARG A 177 17.78 38.23 -51.83
C ARG A 177 17.01 39.21 -52.72
N ARG A 178 15.82 39.68 -52.28
CA ARG A 178 14.94 40.55 -53.10
C ARG A 178 15.10 42.05 -52.84
N SER A 179 15.82 42.46 -51.79
CA SER A 179 15.98 43.89 -51.42
C SER A 179 17.15 44.62 -52.10
N ARG A 180 17.99 43.94 -52.89
CA ARG A 180 19.12 44.58 -53.61
C ARG A 180 18.82 45.01 -55.05
N ARG A 181 17.60 44.82 -55.56
CA ARG A 181 17.27 45.10 -56.98
C ARG A 181 16.37 46.33 -57.23
N SER A 182 15.98 47.09 -56.21
CA SER A 182 15.07 48.25 -56.36
C SER A 182 15.69 49.63 -56.08
N ARG A 183 17.01 49.75 -55.91
CA ARG A 183 17.72 51.05 -55.85
C ARG A 183 18.64 51.22 -57.06
N ARG A 184 18.07 51.44 -58.24
CA ARG A 184 18.73 52.00 -59.43
C ARG A 184 17.64 52.30 -60.47
N SER A 185 16.96 53.41 -60.29
CA SER A 185 16.32 54.22 -61.34
C SER A 185 16.11 55.60 -60.78
#